data_AF-A0A2I2KUZ3-F1
#
_entry.id   AF-A0A2I2KUZ3-F1
#
_cell.length_a   1.000
_cell.length_b   1.000
_cell.length_c   1.000
_cell.angle_alpha   90.00
_cell.angle_beta   90.00
_cell.angle_gamma   90.00
#
_symmetry.space_group_name_H-M   'P 1'
#
loop_
_entity.id
_entity.type
_entity.pdbx_description
1 polymer ?
#
loop_
_entity_poly.entity_id
_entity_poly.type
_entity_poly.pdbx_seq_one_letter_code
_entity_poly.pdbx_strand_id
1 'polypeptide(L)'
;MVIGTGQPAADNTPRQLAFVFADGRYRGTDTKDPSAHVALRNQRNDHEVTLRYDTYNPQDPIGSPSGHADVRFRWTGTNFSTLDPIPTTDPQAADSRR
;
A
#
# COMPACT_ATOMS: atom_id res chain seq x y z
N MET A 1 15.12 1.32 8.28
CA MET A 1 13.71 0.86 8.47
C MET A 1 13.48 -0.34 7.55
N VAL A 2 12.62 -1.29 7.88
CA VAL A 2 12.29 -2.43 7.01
C VAL A 2 10.79 -2.41 6.71
N ILE A 3 10.44 -2.71 5.46
CA ILE A 3 9.07 -2.91 5.03
C ILE A 3 8.85 -4.36 4.62
N GLY A 4 7.82 -4.97 5.19
CA GLY A 4 7.29 -6.25 4.75
C GLY A 4 5.91 -6.06 4.14
N THR A 5 5.55 -6.84 3.12
CA THR A 5 4.19 -6.90 2.60
C THR A 5 3.55 -8.23 2.99
N GLY A 6 2.25 -8.24 3.30
CA GLY A 6 1.58 -9.45 3.75
C GLY A 6 0.06 -9.41 3.54
N GLN A 7 -0.55 -10.59 3.43
CA GLN A 7 -1.99 -10.75 3.18
C GLN A 7 -2.77 -10.91 4.50
N PRO A 8 -3.78 -10.07 4.84
CA PRO A 8 -4.72 -10.37 5.90
C PRO A 8 -5.50 -11.64 5.53
N ALA A 9 -5.53 -12.61 6.43
CA ALA A 9 -6.28 -13.85 6.23
C ALA A 9 -7.79 -13.56 6.27
N ALA A 10 -8.55 -13.98 5.24
CA ALA A 10 -9.82 -14.72 5.38
C ALA A 10 -10.71 -14.75 4.12
N ASP A 11 -10.44 -14.02 3.04
CA ASP A 11 -11.29 -14.03 1.85
C ASP A 11 -10.45 -14.10 0.57
N ASN A 12 -11.00 -14.69 -0.49
CA ASN A 12 -10.41 -14.75 -1.84
C ASN A 12 -10.16 -13.36 -2.47
N THR A 13 -10.32 -12.29 -1.69
CA THR A 13 -9.98 -10.92 -2.04
C THR A 13 -8.50 -10.72 -1.70
N PRO A 14 -7.62 -10.47 -2.68
CA PRO A 14 -6.26 -10.10 -2.38
C PRO A 14 -6.35 -8.82 -1.54
N ARG A 15 -5.78 -8.86 -0.35
CA ARG A 15 -5.71 -7.74 0.59
C ARG A 15 -4.27 -7.74 1.03
N GLN A 16 -3.55 -6.65 0.90
CA GLN A 16 -2.14 -6.53 1.21
C GLN A 16 -1.93 -5.22 1.94
N LEU A 17 -1.05 -5.28 2.93
CA LEU A 17 -0.61 -4.14 3.73
C LEU A 17 0.91 -4.11 3.71
N ALA A 18 1.49 -2.92 3.68
CA ALA A 18 2.90 -2.75 3.96
C ALA A 18 3.09 -2.48 5.46
N PHE A 19 3.79 -3.38 6.13
CA PHE A 19 4.12 -3.32 7.55
C PHE A 19 5.50 -2.67 7.75
N VAL A 20 5.58 -1.82 8.74
CA VAL A 20 6.77 -1.00 9.01
C VAL A 20 7.45 -1.45 10.27
N PHE A 21 8.73 -1.73 10.14
CA PHE A 21 9.59 -2.10 11.26
C PHE A 21 10.73 -1.08 11.38
N ALA A 22 10.81 -0.43 12.54
CA ALA A 22 11.90 0.48 12.89
C ALA A 22 12.43 0.13 14.28
N ASP A 23 13.75 0.12 14.44
CA ASP A 23 14.45 -0.27 15.67
C ASP A 23 14.08 -1.69 16.15
N GLY A 24 13.86 -2.61 15.21
CA GLY A 24 13.45 -3.99 15.51
C GLY A 24 12.03 -4.13 16.06
N ARG A 25 11.20 -3.08 16.01
CA ARG A 25 9.81 -3.10 16.47
C ARG A 25 8.85 -2.76 15.35
N TYR A 26 7.69 -3.40 15.37
CA TYR A 26 6.55 -3.00 14.56
C TYR A 26 6.11 -1.59 14.96
N ARG A 27 5.96 -0.71 13.96
CA ARG A 27 5.54 0.68 14.16
C ARG A 27 4.15 0.97 13.62
N GLY A 28 3.71 0.26 12.59
CA GLY A 28 2.43 0.49 11.95
C GLY A 28 2.36 -0.09 10.55
N THR A 29 1.27 0.24 9.84
CA THR A 29 1.08 -0.04 8.42
C THR A 29 1.14 1.24 7.59
N ASP A 30 1.36 1.08 6.29
CA ASP A 30 1.25 2.13 5.27
C ASP A 30 -0.12 2.82 5.28
N THR A 31 -1.19 2.04 5.37
CA THR A 31 -2.57 2.53 5.35
C THR A 31 -3.47 1.73 6.28
N LYS A 32 -4.67 2.27 6.61
CA LYS A 32 -5.66 1.58 7.45
C LYS A 32 -6.43 0.50 6.67
N ASP A 33 -6.68 0.74 5.39
CA ASP A 33 -7.40 -0.19 4.54
C ASP A 33 -6.44 -1.05 3.72
N PRO A 34 -6.63 -2.37 3.68
CA PRO A 34 -5.84 -3.24 2.84
C PRO A 34 -6.08 -2.93 1.36
N SER A 35 -5.05 -3.10 0.54
CA SER A 35 -5.10 -2.90 -0.91
C SER A 35 -4.94 -4.22 -1.64
N ALA A 36 -5.43 -4.38 -2.86
CA ALA A 36 -5.27 -5.68 -3.53
C ALA A 36 -3.83 -6.15 -3.70
N HIS A 37 -2.95 -5.26 -4.12
CA HIS A 37 -1.53 -5.54 -4.21
C HIS A 37 -0.74 -4.34 -3.73
N VAL A 38 0.27 -4.60 -2.90
CA VAL A 38 1.22 -3.59 -2.44
C VAL A 38 2.62 -4.12 -2.70
N ALA A 39 3.40 -3.37 -3.48
CA ALA A 39 4.77 -3.70 -3.79
C ALA A 39 5.71 -2.56 -3.39
N LEU A 40 6.80 -2.89 -2.69
CA LEU A 40 7.89 -1.95 -2.43
C LEU A 40 8.66 -1.71 -3.73
N ARG A 41 8.56 -0.49 -4.29
CA ARG A 41 9.28 -0.12 -5.51
C ARG A 41 10.65 0.45 -5.23
N ASN A 42 10.72 1.29 -4.21
CA ASN A 42 11.95 1.98 -3.87
C ASN A 42 11.99 2.27 -2.38
N GLN A 43 13.19 2.23 -1.81
CA GLN A 43 13.45 2.68 -0.45
C GLN A 43 14.73 3.52 -0.50
N ARG A 44 14.60 4.81 -0.19
CA ARG A 44 15.69 5.79 -0.25
C ARG A 44 16.03 6.29 1.14
N ASN A 45 17.31 6.15 1.50
CA ASN A 45 17.91 6.72 2.72
C ASN A 45 17.16 6.39 4.01
N ASP A 46 16.52 5.22 4.11
CA ASP A 46 15.73 4.77 5.28
C ASP A 46 14.55 5.66 5.72
N HIS A 47 14.34 6.78 5.04
CA HIS A 47 13.35 7.80 5.39
C HIS A 47 12.31 8.01 4.31
N GLU A 48 12.52 7.54 3.09
CA GLU A 48 11.55 7.65 2.01
C GLU A 48 11.33 6.30 1.35
N VAL A 49 10.08 6.01 1.05
CA VAL A 49 9.64 4.74 0.50
C VAL A 49 8.64 5.02 -0.60
N THR A 50 8.75 4.32 -1.71
CA THR A 50 7.73 4.30 -2.76
C THR A 50 7.03 2.95 -2.72
N LEU A 51 5.75 2.97 -2.39
CA LEU A 51 4.88 1.81 -2.47
C LEU A 51 4.03 1.91 -3.73
N ARG A 52 4.00 0.86 -4.52
CA ARG A 52 3.08 0.71 -5.63
C ARG A 52 1.84 -0.04 -5.17
N TYR A 53 0.70 0.55 -5.44
CA TYR A 53 -0.61 -0.06 -5.25
C TYR A 53 -1.15 -0.41 -6.63
N ASP A 54 -1.57 -1.65 -6.83
CA ASP A 54 -2.34 -1.95 -8.04
C ASP A 54 -3.78 -1.47 -7.86
N THR A 55 -4.32 -0.84 -8.90
CA THR A 55 -5.64 -0.21 -8.89
C THR A 55 -6.56 -0.87 -9.92
N TYR A 56 -7.84 -0.93 -9.58
CA TYR A 56 -8.93 -1.41 -10.41
C TYR A 56 -9.71 -0.24 -10.96
N ASN A 57 -10.01 -0.32 -12.24
CA ASN A 57 -11.09 0.44 -12.83
C ASN A 57 -12.45 -0.18 -12.48
N PRO A 58 -13.56 0.58 -12.58
CA PRO A 58 -14.89 0.06 -12.25
C PRO A 58 -15.27 -1.21 -13.03
N GLN A 59 -14.75 -1.36 -14.25
CA GLN A 59 -14.99 -2.52 -15.12
C GLN A 59 -13.99 -3.67 -14.94
N ASP A 60 -12.97 -3.51 -14.09
CA ASP A 60 -11.96 -4.54 -13.91
C ASP A 60 -12.52 -5.71 -13.07
N PRO A 61 -12.31 -6.97 -13.51
CA PRO A 61 -12.70 -8.13 -12.73
C PRO A 61 -11.83 -8.28 -11.48
N ILE A 62 -12.40 -8.91 -10.45
CA ILE A 62 -11.71 -9.18 -9.18
C ILE A 62 -10.47 -10.04 -9.43
N GLY A 63 -9.30 -9.57 -8.96
CA GLY A 63 -8.02 -10.26 -9.14
C GLY A 63 -7.29 -9.95 -10.46
N SER A 64 -7.79 -9.03 -11.28
CA SER A 64 -7.10 -8.54 -12.48
C SER A 64 -7.09 -7.01 -12.54
N PRO A 65 -6.28 -6.34 -11.70
CA PRO A 65 -6.14 -4.89 -11.75
C PRO A 65 -5.53 -4.45 -13.08
N SER A 66 -6.08 -3.40 -13.70
CA SER A 66 -5.55 -2.82 -14.94
C SER A 66 -4.67 -1.59 -14.70
N GLY A 67 -4.75 -0.99 -13.51
CA GLY A 67 -4.05 0.23 -13.13
C GLY A 67 -3.02 0.01 -12.03
N HIS A 68 -2.23 1.06 -11.78
CA HIS A 68 -1.35 1.12 -10.62
C HIS A 68 -1.06 2.57 -10.26
N ALA A 69 -0.80 2.80 -8.97
CA ALA A 69 -0.40 4.08 -8.43
C ALA A 69 0.82 3.92 -7.52
N ASP A 70 1.86 4.69 -7.82
CA ASP A 70 3.06 4.77 -7.00
C ASP A 70 2.89 5.91 -5.99
N VAL A 71 2.89 5.59 -4.70
CA VAL A 71 2.71 6.54 -3.61
C VAL A 71 4.00 6.60 -2.80
N ARG A 72 4.54 7.80 -2.64
CA ARG A 72 5.70 8.03 -1.78
C ARG A 72 5.23 8.29 -0.35
N PHE A 73 5.95 7.66 0.56
CA PHE A 73 5.82 7.80 1.99
C PHE A 73 7.14 8.26 2.57
N ARG A 74 7.08 9.17 3.54
CA ARG A 74 8.22 9.63 4.30
C ARG A 74 8.09 9.19 5.75
N TRP A 75 9.08 8.45 6.23
CA TRP A 75 9.22 8.06 7.62
C TRP A 75 9.72 9.24 8.45
N THR A 76 8.93 9.66 9.43
CA THR A 76 9.25 10.80 10.32
C THR A 76 9.97 10.38 11.60
N GLY A 77 10.31 9.11 11.76
CA GLY A 77 10.85 8.54 13.01
C GLY A 77 9.80 7.91 13.91
N THR A 78 8.51 8.26 13.72
CA THR A 78 7.39 7.70 14.51
C THR A 78 6.29 7.13 13.63
N ASN A 79 5.98 7.78 12.50
CA ASN A 79 4.90 7.39 11.60
C ASN A 79 5.29 7.60 10.14
N PHE A 80 4.49 7.05 9.22
CA PHE A 80 4.54 7.43 7.82
C PHE A 80 3.72 8.69 7.57
N SER A 81 4.33 9.64 6.88
CA SER A 81 3.64 10.75 6.22
C SER A 81 3.52 10.43 4.75
N THR A 82 2.30 10.45 4.21
CA THR A 82 2.05 10.36 2.77
C THR A 82 2.58 11.62 2.10
N LEU A 83 3.39 11.47 1.05
CA LEU A 83 3.82 12.57 0.19
C LEU A 83 2.93 12.68 -1.06
N ASP A 84 2.35 11.57 -1.50
CA ASP A 84 1.41 11.49 -2.61
C ASP A 84 0.02 11.04 -2.12
N PRO A 85 -1.06 11.37 -2.83
CA PRO A 85 -2.40 10.90 -2.50
C PRO A 85 -2.47 9.37 -2.60
N ILE A 86 -3.02 8.74 -1.57
CA ILE A 86 -3.32 7.30 -1.61
C ILE A 86 -4.57 7.09 -2.47
N PRO A 87 -4.56 6.13 -3.41
CA PRO A 87 -5.75 5.76 -4.17
C PRO A 87 -6.91 5.39 -3.24
N THR A 88 -8.13 5.70 -3.65
CA THR A 88 -9.32 5.38 -2.85
C THR A 88 -9.58 3.87 -2.81
N THR A 89 -10.23 3.40 -1.77
CA THR A 89 -10.78 2.03 -1.70
C THR A 89 -12.19 1.93 -2.26
N ASP A 90 -12.78 3.05 -2.71
CA ASP A 90 -14.13 3.08 -3.27
C ASP A 90 -14.18 2.26 -4.58
N PRO A 91 -14.99 1.19 -4.65
CA PRO A 91 -15.12 0.41 -5.86
C PRO A 91 -15.71 1.15 -7.06
N GLN A 92 -16.43 2.25 -6.87
CA GLN A 92 -17.00 2.99 -8.00
C GLN A 92 -16.03 4.03 -8.57
N ALA A 93 -14.90 4.27 -7.92
CA ALA A 93 -13.89 5.19 -8.41
C ALA A 93 -13.02 4.56 -9.51
N ALA A 94 -12.64 5.36 -10.50
CA ALA A 94 -11.45 5.07 -11.29
C ALA A 94 -10.22 5.07 -10.37
N ASP A 95 -9.33 4.09 -10.54
CA ASP A 95 -8.15 3.86 -9.68
C ASP A 95 -8.44 3.41 -8.24
N SER A 96 -9.40 2.51 -8.06
CA SER A 96 -9.71 1.90 -6.76
C SER A 96 -8.68 0.87 -6.32
N ARG A 97 -8.18 0.91 -5.09
CA ARG A 97 -7.30 -0.15 -4.54
C ARG A 97 -8.04 -1.31 -3.85
N ARG A 98 -9.36 -1.40 -4.08
CA ARG A 98 -10.29 -2.39 -3.48
C ARG A 98 -9.84 -3.85 -3.58
#